data_AF-A0A845G332-F1
#
_entry.id   AF-A0A845G332-F1
#
_cell.length_a   1.000
_cell.length_b   1.000
_cell.length_c   1.000
_cell.angle_alpha   90.00
_cell.angle_beta   90.00
_cell.angle_gamma   90.00
#
_symmetry.space_group_name_H-M   'P 1'
#
loop_
_entity.id
_entity.type
_entity.pdbx_description
1 polymer ?
#
loop_
_entity_poly.entity_id
_entity_poly.type
_entity_poly.pdbx_seq_one_letter_code
_entity_poly.pdbx_strand_id
1 'polypeptide(L)'
;MFCSECGTKNQDDAVFCTACGKPMKTETASPAKLEPAQAYAPSAANPLPVALPDGVKGWSWGAFLLNWIWAIGNRTWIGLLAIIPYVGIVVAFWLGFKGREMAWKNGQWESIEHFNRVQKKWSRWGVGLTLGAMLVGILAAIFIPAYADYKHKADEQKISGEIAAAISAPPNPPLSEQSPAGAAASGTFDSNVDTLPSTINTLAGPLTRTALSDGRMVMTINGAPVFNGEDAQWQKPVYMFKQSDNKQLILMASSGGRGTSCEALFFFLIVQQSGVTATPEFGSCATQGSYSQDGGKIAITIPKMGGHTVVNFDGTTLLEDGSPVNFTADNDPSK
;
A
#
# COMPACT_ATOMS: atom_id res chain seq x y z
N MET A 1 67.98 -16.97 -3.22
CA MET A 1 67.34 -15.66 -2.98
C MET A 1 67.51 -14.73 -4.19
N PHE A 2 66.61 -13.76 -4.44
CA PHE A 2 66.74 -12.80 -5.55
C PHE A 2 67.35 -11.49 -5.06
N CYS A 3 68.27 -10.90 -5.83
CA CYS A 3 68.84 -9.60 -5.51
C CYS A 3 67.76 -8.52 -5.67
N SER A 4 67.53 -7.70 -4.65
CA SER A 4 66.53 -6.62 -4.67
C SER A 4 66.89 -5.49 -5.64
N GLU A 5 68.14 -5.43 -6.10
CA GLU A 5 68.66 -4.32 -6.89
C GLU A 5 68.65 -4.62 -8.39
N CYS A 6 68.98 -5.86 -8.78
CA CYS A 6 69.03 -6.25 -10.19
C CYS A 6 68.17 -7.47 -10.54
N GLY A 7 67.51 -8.09 -9.56
CA GLY A 7 66.59 -9.22 -9.79
C GLY A 7 67.26 -10.56 -10.08
N THR A 8 68.59 -10.67 -10.06
CA THR A 8 69.29 -11.94 -10.34
C THR A 8 69.08 -12.96 -9.21
N LYS A 9 68.85 -14.23 -9.58
CA LYS A 9 68.78 -15.34 -8.63
C LYS A 9 70.19 -15.74 -8.17
N ASN A 10 70.41 -15.70 -6.86
CA ASN A 10 71.65 -16.09 -6.20
C ASN A 10 71.38 -17.29 -5.26
N GLN A 11 72.44 -18.00 -4.87
CA GLN A 11 72.35 -19.05 -3.86
C GLN A 11 71.89 -18.47 -2.51
N ASP A 12 71.29 -19.31 -1.66
CA ASP A 12 70.59 -18.85 -0.47
C ASP A 12 71.52 -18.39 0.67
N ASP A 13 72.82 -18.70 0.58
CA ASP A 13 73.89 -18.25 1.49
C ASP A 13 74.78 -17.15 0.88
N ALA A 14 74.47 -16.67 -0.32
CA ALA A 14 75.30 -15.67 -1.01
C ALA A 14 75.33 -14.35 -0.24
N VAL A 15 76.53 -13.91 0.16
CA VAL A 15 76.76 -12.63 0.86
C VAL A 15 76.74 -11.43 -0.10
N PHE A 16 77.09 -11.64 -1.37
CA PHE A 16 77.05 -10.62 -2.43
C PHE A 16 76.39 -11.18 -3.70
N CYS A 17 75.71 -10.33 -4.46
CA CYS A 17 75.12 -10.71 -5.72
C CYS A 17 76.20 -10.98 -6.78
N THR A 18 76.12 -12.14 -7.44
CA THR A 18 77.08 -12.55 -8.48
C THR A 18 77.03 -11.71 -9.75
N ALA A 19 75.94 -11.00 -10.01
CA ALA A 19 75.78 -10.19 -11.21
C ALA A 19 76.14 -8.71 -11.00
N CYS A 20 75.72 -8.09 -9.90
CA CYS A 20 75.91 -6.64 -9.67
C CYS A 20 76.85 -6.31 -8.50
N GLY A 21 77.36 -7.31 -7.77
CA GLY A 21 78.34 -7.15 -6.69
C GLY A 21 77.80 -6.53 -5.40
N LYS A 22 76.50 -6.18 -5.32
CA LYS A 22 75.92 -5.58 -4.11
C LYS A 22 75.71 -6.62 -2.99
N PRO A 23 75.86 -6.23 -1.71
CA PRO A 23 75.66 -7.12 -0.58
C PRO A 23 74.20 -7.59 -0.47
N MET A 24 74.02 -8.86 -0.15
CA MET A 24 72.72 -9.49 0.07
C MET A 24 72.38 -9.40 1.56
N LYS A 25 71.10 -9.17 1.88
CA LYS A 25 70.63 -9.17 3.28
C LYS A 25 70.51 -10.61 3.76
N THR A 26 71.52 -11.12 4.45
CA THR A 26 71.48 -12.45 5.07
C THR A 26 70.75 -12.36 6.40
N GLU A 27 69.47 -12.76 6.45
CA GLU A 27 68.79 -13.02 7.73
C GLU A 27 69.35 -14.33 8.30
N THR A 28 70.32 -14.20 9.21
CA THR A 28 70.85 -15.34 9.96
C THR A 28 69.80 -15.78 10.99
N ALA A 29 69.30 -16.99 10.84
CA ALA A 29 68.44 -17.65 11.83
C ALA A 29 69.22 -17.83 13.15
N SER A 30 68.77 -17.17 14.21
CA SER A 30 69.21 -17.40 15.60
C SER A 30 68.16 -18.26 16.32
N PRO A 31 68.54 -19.30 17.08
CA PRO A 31 67.59 -20.27 17.61
C PRO A 31 66.80 -19.74 18.81
N ALA A 32 65.54 -20.20 18.84
CA ALA A 32 64.49 -20.08 19.83
C ALA A 32 64.89 -19.73 21.28
N LYS A 33 64.35 -18.61 21.77
CA LYS A 33 63.88 -18.48 23.15
C LYS A 33 62.36 -18.49 23.12
N LEU A 34 61.76 -19.57 23.62
CA LEU A 34 60.32 -19.69 23.88
C LEU A 34 59.95 -18.68 24.97
N GLU A 35 59.44 -17.51 24.56
CA GLU A 35 58.58 -16.69 25.42
C GLU A 35 57.12 -17.03 25.08
N PRO A 36 56.25 -17.24 26.09
CA PRO A 36 54.89 -17.70 25.85
C PRO A 36 54.15 -16.67 25.01
N ALA A 37 53.35 -17.17 24.07
CA ALA A 37 52.49 -16.40 23.19
C ALA A 37 51.79 -15.28 23.97
N GLN A 38 52.06 -14.03 23.61
CA GLN A 38 51.13 -12.95 23.91
C GLN A 38 49.86 -13.26 23.14
N ALA A 39 48.93 -13.92 23.84
CA ALA A 39 47.55 -13.99 23.42
C ALA A 39 47.10 -12.55 23.15
N TYR A 40 46.84 -12.24 21.89
CA TYR A 40 46.11 -11.04 21.53
C TYR A 40 44.73 -11.22 22.17
N ALA A 41 44.54 -10.60 23.33
CA ALA A 41 43.29 -10.69 24.07
C ALA A 41 42.16 -10.18 23.15
N PRO A 42 41.00 -10.86 23.10
CA PRO A 42 39.83 -10.26 22.50
C PRO A 42 39.49 -9.04 23.35
N SER A 43 39.65 -7.82 22.80
CA SER A 43 39.27 -6.59 23.50
C SER A 43 37.74 -6.51 23.56
N ALA A 44 37.18 -7.20 24.55
CA ALA A 44 35.83 -7.06 25.05
C ALA A 44 35.93 -6.60 26.50
N ALA A 45 36.27 -5.33 26.72
CA ALA A 45 35.96 -4.50 27.88
C ALA A 45 36.70 -3.16 27.76
N ASN A 46 35.98 -2.06 27.96
CA ASN A 46 36.43 -0.66 27.87
C ASN A 46 37.86 -0.40 28.40
N PRO A 47 38.76 0.19 27.58
CA PRO A 47 39.70 1.17 28.07
C PRO A 47 39.03 2.58 28.07
N LEU A 48 39.50 3.44 28.98
CA LEU A 48 39.17 4.86 29.19
C LEU A 48 38.83 5.65 27.90
N PRO A 49 38.07 6.77 27.95
CA PRO A 49 37.57 7.46 26.76
C PRO A 49 38.72 7.92 25.86
N VAL A 50 39.06 7.08 24.88
CA VAL A 50 39.96 7.41 23.79
C VAL A 50 39.29 8.58 23.10
N ALA A 51 39.93 9.75 23.16
CA ALA A 51 39.47 10.92 22.44
C ALA A 51 39.28 10.50 20.97
N LEU A 52 38.05 10.68 20.46
CA LEU A 52 37.72 10.29 19.10
C LEU A 52 38.69 11.01 18.14
N PRO A 53 39.33 10.29 17.20
CA PRO A 53 40.23 10.92 16.24
C PRO A 53 39.53 12.04 15.47
N ASP A 54 40.27 13.09 15.16
CA ASP A 54 39.76 14.19 14.36
C ASP A 54 39.27 13.67 13.00
N GLY A 55 38.09 14.15 12.57
CA GLY A 55 37.45 13.71 11.32
C GLY A 55 36.52 12.50 11.45
N VAL A 56 36.38 11.88 12.64
CA VAL A 56 35.32 10.88 12.89
C VAL A 56 33.97 11.55 13.14
N LYS A 57 33.95 12.56 14.02
CA LYS A 57 32.73 13.31 14.36
C LYS A 57 32.18 14.04 13.13
N GLY A 58 30.86 14.20 13.11
CA GLY A 58 30.14 14.92 12.06
C GLY A 58 28.76 14.34 11.83
N TRP A 59 28.00 15.03 10.97
CA TRP A 59 26.68 14.57 10.56
C TRP A 59 26.77 13.37 9.61
N SER A 60 25.88 12.40 9.83
CA SER A 60 25.75 11.19 9.01
C SER A 60 24.46 11.20 8.20
N TRP A 61 24.52 11.70 6.96
CA TRP A 61 23.38 11.64 6.04
C TRP A 61 22.92 10.20 5.78
N GLY A 62 23.87 9.26 5.70
CA GLY A 62 23.55 7.84 5.54
C GLY A 62 22.77 7.29 6.74
N ALA A 63 23.20 7.59 7.97
CA ALA A 63 22.53 7.09 9.17
C ALA A 63 21.15 7.71 9.38
N PHE A 64 21.00 9.01 9.10
CA PHE A 64 19.74 9.74 9.23
C PHE A 64 18.69 9.30 8.20
N LEU A 65 19.09 9.10 6.94
CA LEU A 65 18.16 8.79 5.85
C LEU A 65 17.87 7.30 5.72
N LEU A 66 18.88 6.45 5.91
CA LEU A 66 18.77 5.01 5.73
C LEU A 66 18.63 4.25 7.06
N ASN A 67 18.63 4.95 8.20
CA ASN A 67 18.24 4.47 9.52
C ASN A 67 18.68 3.02 9.82
N TRP A 68 17.73 2.08 9.82
CA TRP A 68 17.95 0.68 10.14
C TRP A 68 18.86 -0.04 9.13
N ILE A 69 18.83 0.31 7.84
CA ILE A 69 19.71 -0.26 6.80
C ILE A 69 21.16 0.13 7.08
N TRP A 70 21.38 1.41 7.35
CA TRP A 70 22.71 1.91 7.72
C TRP A 70 23.17 1.30 9.05
N ALA A 71 22.26 1.13 10.01
CA ALA A 71 22.53 0.56 11.32
C ALA A 71 23.05 -0.89 11.22
N ILE A 72 22.43 -1.72 10.38
CA ILE A 72 22.89 -3.09 10.10
C ILE A 72 24.29 -3.07 9.48
N GLY A 73 24.49 -2.25 8.44
CA GLY A 73 25.78 -2.17 7.74
C GLY A 73 26.94 -1.64 8.60
N ASN A 74 26.65 -0.89 9.66
CA ASN A 74 27.64 -0.30 10.57
C ASN A 74 27.58 -0.89 11.98
N ARG A 75 26.93 -2.05 12.16
CA ARG A 75 26.80 -2.77 13.44
C ARG A 75 26.33 -1.88 14.60
N THR A 76 25.45 -0.94 14.31
CA THR A 76 24.90 0.02 15.27
C THR A 76 23.46 -0.38 15.64
N TRP A 77 23.32 -1.46 16.41
CA TRP A 77 22.02 -2.14 16.64
C TRP A 77 20.93 -1.24 17.26
N ILE A 78 21.31 -0.22 18.03
CA ILE A 78 20.35 0.77 18.55
C ILE A 78 19.59 1.50 17.44
N GLY A 79 20.17 1.58 16.24
CA GLY A 79 19.49 2.16 15.08
C GLY A 79 18.33 1.33 14.54
N LEU A 80 18.14 0.07 14.97
CA LEU A 80 16.94 -0.71 14.63
C LEU A 80 15.67 -0.17 15.30
N LEU A 81 15.81 0.57 16.40
CA LEU A 81 14.69 1.28 17.03
C LEU A 81 14.05 2.32 16.09
N ALA A 82 14.73 2.68 14.99
CA ALA A 82 14.19 3.54 13.95
C ALA A 82 12.95 2.97 13.23
N ILE A 83 12.68 1.67 13.37
CA ILE A 83 11.50 1.01 12.78
C ILE A 83 10.23 1.29 13.60
N ILE A 84 10.37 1.61 14.89
CA ILE A 84 9.23 1.85 15.78
C ILE A 84 8.64 3.22 15.44
N PRO A 85 7.31 3.33 15.19
CA PRO A 85 6.65 4.61 14.93
C PRO A 85 6.92 5.62 16.05
N TYR A 86 7.05 6.90 15.69
CA TYR A 86 7.36 8.04 16.56
C TYR A 86 8.75 8.00 17.23
N VAL A 87 9.13 6.89 17.85
CA VAL A 87 10.47 6.65 18.39
C VAL A 87 11.51 6.78 17.28
N GLY A 88 11.18 6.27 16.08
CA GLY A 88 12.11 6.23 14.99
C GLY A 88 12.53 7.59 14.46
N ILE A 89 11.69 8.62 14.62
CA ILE A 89 12.05 10.00 14.26
C ILE A 89 13.16 10.50 15.17
N VAL A 90 13.01 10.32 16.50
CA VAL A 90 14.01 10.71 17.49
C VAL A 90 15.33 9.95 17.27
N VAL A 91 15.23 8.64 17.03
CA VAL A 91 16.38 7.78 16.75
C VAL A 91 17.07 8.19 15.44
N ALA A 92 16.32 8.57 14.39
CA ALA A 92 16.90 9.03 13.14
C ALA A 92 17.77 10.28 13.33
N PHE A 93 17.26 11.30 14.03
CA PHE A 93 18.05 12.50 14.35
C PHE A 93 19.27 12.15 15.21
N TRP A 94 19.10 11.30 16.22
CA TRP A 94 20.21 10.84 17.05
C TRP A 94 21.28 10.10 16.22
N LEU A 95 20.88 9.24 15.28
CA LEU A 95 21.76 8.57 14.33
C LEU A 95 22.46 9.57 13.40
N GLY A 96 21.79 10.65 13.00
CA GLY A 96 22.41 11.73 12.23
C GLY A 96 23.58 12.37 12.97
N PHE A 97 23.42 12.68 14.26
CA PHE A 97 24.48 13.32 15.07
C PHE A 97 25.54 12.33 15.60
N LYS A 98 25.12 11.16 16.06
CA LYS A 98 25.98 10.19 16.78
C LYS A 98 26.31 8.93 15.98
N GLY A 99 25.67 8.70 14.83
CA GLY A 99 25.87 7.50 14.03
C GLY A 99 27.33 7.31 13.63
N ARG A 100 28.01 8.37 13.14
CA ARG A 100 29.43 8.26 12.78
C ARG A 100 30.33 7.85 13.95
N GLU A 101 30.08 8.39 15.14
CA GLU A 101 30.83 8.00 16.33
C GLU A 101 30.58 6.53 16.69
N MET A 102 29.34 6.06 16.57
CA MET A 102 28.96 4.69 16.89
C MET A 102 29.51 3.68 15.87
N ALA A 103 29.43 4.01 14.57
CA ALA A 103 30.01 3.21 13.50
C ALA A 103 31.53 3.10 13.63
N TRP A 104 32.20 4.17 14.08
CA TRP A 104 33.63 4.13 14.36
C TRP A 104 33.95 3.16 15.49
N LYS A 105 33.21 3.21 16.60
CA LYS A 105 33.41 2.34 17.76
C LYS A 105 33.09 0.86 17.49
N ASN A 106 32.10 0.58 16.65
CA ASN A 106 31.61 -0.78 16.41
C ASN A 106 32.27 -1.47 15.20
N GLY A 107 32.99 -0.71 14.37
CA GLY A 107 33.61 -1.19 13.13
C GLY A 107 35.10 -1.45 13.26
N GLN A 108 35.61 -2.32 12.38
CA GLN A 108 37.05 -2.55 12.21
C GLN A 108 37.49 -1.73 10.99
N TRP A 109 38.26 -0.67 11.21
CA TRP A 109 38.65 0.29 10.16
C TRP A 109 40.17 0.31 10.00
N GLU A 110 40.65 0.14 8.76
CA GLU A 110 42.08 0.21 8.44
C GLU A 110 42.67 1.61 8.68
N SER A 111 41.89 2.67 8.43
CA SER A 111 42.28 4.06 8.65
C SER A 111 41.07 5.00 8.73
N ILE A 112 41.29 6.26 9.14
CA ILE A 112 40.27 7.31 9.17
C ILE A 112 39.78 7.63 7.74
N GLU A 113 40.68 7.58 6.76
CA GLU A 113 40.35 7.80 5.35
C GLU A 113 39.48 6.67 4.83
N HIS A 114 39.76 5.42 5.21
CA HIS A 114 38.91 4.27 4.86
C HIS A 114 37.49 4.45 5.40
N PHE A 115 37.36 4.78 6.69
CA PHE A 115 36.06 5.06 7.30
C PHE A 115 35.32 6.20 6.58
N ASN A 116 36.00 7.32 6.34
CA ASN A 116 35.39 8.47 5.69
C ASN A 116 34.97 8.19 4.24
N ARG A 117 35.71 7.37 3.49
CA ARG A 117 35.30 6.92 2.15
C ARG A 117 34.01 6.11 2.21
N VAL A 118 33.88 5.19 3.16
CA VAL A 118 32.69 4.37 3.35
C VAL A 118 31.49 5.22 3.78
N GLN A 119 31.65 6.10 4.78
CA GLN A 119 30.57 7.00 5.22
C GLN A 119 30.11 7.98 4.13
N LYS A 120 31.02 8.43 3.25
CA LYS A 120 30.67 9.23 2.07
C LYS A 120 29.85 8.44 1.05
N LYS A 121 30.10 7.14 0.87
CA LYS A 121 29.25 6.29 0.01
C LYS A 121 27.85 6.15 0.60
N TRP A 122 27.74 5.86 1.89
CA TRP A 122 26.47 5.80 2.61
C TRP A 122 25.69 7.11 2.50
N SER A 123 26.37 8.25 2.65
CA SER A 123 25.73 9.58 2.53
C SER A 123 25.20 9.84 1.12
N ARG A 124 25.98 9.49 0.08
CA ARG A 124 25.54 9.64 -1.32
C ARG A 124 24.34 8.78 -1.65
N TRP A 125 24.35 7.51 -1.26
CA TRP A 125 23.21 6.62 -1.46
C TRP A 125 21.99 7.06 -0.67
N GLY A 126 22.16 7.45 0.59
CA GLY A 126 21.06 7.97 1.41
C GLY A 126 20.38 9.16 0.75
N VAL A 127 21.15 10.19 0.40
CA VAL A 127 20.61 11.39 -0.25
C VAL A 127 20.00 11.07 -1.62
N GLY A 128 20.70 10.28 -2.45
CA GLY A 128 20.22 9.93 -3.79
C GLY A 128 18.89 9.15 -3.78
N LEU A 129 18.76 8.16 -2.90
CA LEU A 129 17.52 7.39 -2.75
C LEU A 129 16.38 8.26 -2.20
N THR A 130 16.64 9.12 -1.21
CA THR A 130 15.63 10.03 -0.69
C THR A 130 15.14 11.00 -1.76
N LEU A 131 16.04 11.65 -2.49
CA LEU A 131 15.66 12.58 -3.57
C LEU A 131 14.93 11.87 -4.72
N GLY A 132 15.37 10.67 -5.10
CA GLY A 132 14.70 9.86 -6.11
C GLY A 132 13.27 9.47 -5.68
N ALA A 133 13.09 9.01 -4.45
CA ALA A 133 11.78 8.69 -3.91
C ALA A 133 10.86 9.93 -3.80
N MET A 134 11.40 11.08 -3.39
CA MET A 134 10.65 12.34 -3.36
C MET A 134 10.20 12.75 -4.77
N LEU A 135 11.08 12.66 -5.77
CA LEU A 135 10.73 12.98 -7.15
C LEU A 135 9.62 12.06 -7.68
N VAL A 136 9.75 10.74 -7.48
CA VAL A 136 8.71 9.77 -7.85
C VAL A 136 7.40 10.07 -7.14
N GLY A 137 7.44 10.39 -5.83
CA GLY A 137 6.25 10.76 -5.06
C GLY A 137 5.57 12.02 -5.59
N ILE A 138 6.32 13.05 -5.97
CA ILE A 138 5.79 14.28 -6.59
C ILE A 138 5.15 13.96 -7.94
N LEU A 139 5.84 13.21 -8.80
CA LEU A 139 5.30 12.81 -10.10
C LEU A 139 4.01 12.00 -9.93
N ALA A 140 3.98 11.05 -8.99
CA ALA A 140 2.77 10.29 -8.67
C ALA A 140 1.63 11.19 -8.19
N ALA A 141 1.90 12.14 -7.29
CA ALA A 141 0.89 13.09 -6.81
C ALA A 141 0.30 13.98 -7.91
N ILE A 142 1.04 14.23 -8.99
CA ILE A 142 0.57 14.98 -10.17
C ILE A 142 -0.16 14.07 -11.15
N PHE A 143 0.42 12.93 -11.51
CA PHE A 143 -0.08 12.08 -12.59
C PHE A 143 -1.27 11.21 -12.19
N ILE A 144 -1.38 10.77 -10.92
CA ILE A 144 -2.52 9.97 -10.47
C ILE A 144 -3.85 10.71 -10.62
N PRO A 145 -4.02 11.95 -10.09
CA PRO A 145 -5.27 12.69 -10.27
C PRO A 145 -5.50 13.06 -11.75
N ALA A 146 -4.46 13.45 -12.48
CA ALA A 146 -4.58 13.76 -13.91
C ALA A 146 -5.05 12.54 -14.73
N TYR A 147 -4.57 11.35 -14.40
CA TYR A 147 -5.00 10.10 -15.03
C TYR A 147 -6.44 9.72 -14.65
N ALA A 148 -6.84 9.95 -13.39
CA ALA A 148 -8.22 9.75 -12.96
C ALA A 148 -9.17 10.69 -13.72
N ASP A 149 -8.85 11.98 -13.81
CA ASP A 149 -9.63 12.96 -14.56
C ASP A 149 -9.73 12.62 -16.05
N TYR A 150 -8.63 12.16 -16.65
CA TYR A 150 -8.63 11.69 -18.04
C TYR A 150 -9.60 10.52 -18.23
N LYS A 151 -9.58 9.55 -17.31
CA LYS A 151 -10.46 8.38 -17.37
C LYS A 151 -11.93 8.78 -17.22
N HIS A 152 -12.25 9.67 -16.26
CA HIS A 152 -13.62 10.16 -16.07
C HIS A 152 -14.18 10.84 -17.33
N LYS A 153 -13.38 11.68 -18.00
CA LYS A 153 -13.80 12.34 -19.25
C LYS A 153 -14.00 11.35 -20.40
N ALA A 154 -13.14 10.34 -20.51
CA ALA A 154 -13.27 9.30 -21.51
C ALA A 154 -14.55 8.47 -21.30
N ASP A 155 -14.85 8.12 -20.05
CA ASP A 155 -16.07 7.39 -19.69
C ASP A 155 -17.33 8.25 -19.95
N GLU A 156 -17.30 9.54 -19.59
CA GLU A 156 -18.40 10.49 -19.86
C GLU A 156 -18.67 10.67 -21.36
N GLN A 157 -17.62 10.75 -22.18
CA GLN A 157 -17.76 10.81 -23.64
C GLN A 157 -18.34 9.53 -24.22
N LYS A 158 -17.94 8.37 -23.71
CA LYS A 158 -18.50 7.08 -24.14
C LYS A 158 -19.98 6.99 -23.82
N ILE A 159 -20.36 7.34 -22.59
CA ILE A 159 -21.77 7.38 -22.15
C ILE A 159 -22.57 8.37 -22.99
N SER A 160 -22.03 9.57 -23.23
CA SER A 160 -22.69 10.58 -24.06
C SER A 160 -22.89 10.11 -25.50
N GLY A 161 -21.92 9.38 -26.06
CA GLY A 161 -22.02 8.75 -27.38
C GLY A 161 -23.07 7.65 -27.44
N GLU A 162 -23.14 6.80 -26.43
CA GLU A 162 -24.17 5.75 -26.30
C GLU A 162 -25.58 6.35 -26.15
N ILE A 163 -25.73 7.42 -25.36
CA ILE A 163 -26.99 8.16 -25.20
C ILE A 163 -27.39 8.82 -26.54
N ALA A 164 -26.46 9.49 -27.22
CA ALA A 164 -26.73 10.11 -28.51
C ALA A 164 -27.13 9.07 -29.57
N ALA A 165 -26.47 7.91 -29.59
CA ALA A 165 -26.81 6.79 -30.46
C ALA A 165 -28.21 6.24 -30.16
N ALA A 166 -28.56 6.07 -28.88
CA ALA A 166 -29.89 5.61 -28.45
C ALA A 166 -31.01 6.60 -28.81
N ILE A 167 -30.76 7.91 -28.70
CA ILE A 167 -31.73 8.96 -29.09
C ILE A 167 -31.92 9.02 -30.61
N SER A 168 -30.88 8.71 -31.39
CA SER A 168 -30.92 8.73 -32.85
C SER A 168 -31.49 7.45 -33.49
N ALA A 169 -31.72 6.39 -32.71
CA ALA A 169 -32.33 5.16 -33.19
C ALA A 169 -33.82 5.40 -33.55
N PRO A 170 -34.35 4.77 -34.61
CA PRO A 170 -35.75 4.94 -34.99
C PRO A 170 -36.67 4.55 -33.83
N PRO A 171 -37.80 5.26 -33.62
CA PRO A 171 -38.68 4.97 -32.51
C PRO A 171 -39.26 3.57 -32.68
N ASN A 172 -39.03 2.72 -31.67
CA ASN A 172 -39.86 1.54 -31.48
C ASN A 172 -41.33 1.97 -31.37
N PRO A 173 -42.30 1.12 -31.80
CA PRO A 173 -43.72 1.45 -31.75
C PRO A 173 -44.12 1.88 -30.32
N PRO A 174 -45.11 2.77 -30.18
CA PRO A 174 -45.39 3.43 -28.92
C PRO A 174 -45.69 2.39 -27.85
N LEU A 175 -44.82 2.31 -26.85
CA LEU A 175 -45.10 1.59 -25.62
C LEU A 175 -46.22 2.33 -24.90
N SER A 176 -47.33 1.63 -24.79
CA SER A 176 -48.57 1.98 -24.13
C SER A 176 -48.34 2.62 -22.76
N GLU A 177 -49.11 3.68 -22.51
CA GLU A 177 -49.53 4.24 -21.22
C GLU A 177 -48.64 4.02 -19.99
N GLN A 178 -48.08 5.14 -19.52
CA GLN A 178 -47.52 5.36 -18.20
C GLN A 178 -48.39 4.72 -17.09
N SER A 179 -47.87 3.65 -16.48
CA SER A 179 -48.36 3.16 -15.19
C SER A 179 -47.83 4.09 -14.08
N PRO A 180 -48.65 4.48 -13.09
CA PRO A 180 -48.29 5.50 -12.12
C PRO A 180 -47.11 5.06 -11.26
N ALA A 181 -46.31 6.05 -10.84
CA ALA A 181 -45.19 5.90 -9.91
C ALA A 181 -45.52 4.90 -8.78
N GLY A 182 -44.58 4.00 -8.52
CA GLY A 182 -44.74 2.83 -7.65
C GLY A 182 -45.49 3.14 -6.35
N ALA A 183 -46.44 2.27 -6.02
CA ALA A 183 -47.25 2.38 -4.81
C ALA A 183 -46.38 2.54 -3.57
N ALA A 184 -46.85 3.35 -2.62
CA ALA A 184 -46.19 3.52 -1.33
C ALA A 184 -45.98 2.14 -0.66
N ALA A 185 -44.75 1.87 -0.24
CA ALA A 185 -44.36 0.63 0.41
C ALA A 185 -43.49 0.93 1.62
N SER A 186 -43.63 0.15 2.69
CA SER A 186 -42.76 0.27 3.86
C SER A 186 -42.59 -1.08 4.52
N GLY A 187 -41.44 -1.30 5.15
CA GLY A 187 -41.18 -2.54 5.85
C GLY A 187 -39.84 -2.53 6.55
N THR A 188 -39.43 -3.70 7.03
CA THR A 188 -38.12 -3.94 7.62
C THR A 188 -37.28 -4.83 6.72
N PHE A 189 -35.97 -4.79 6.93
CA PHE A 189 -35.04 -5.71 6.31
C PHE A 189 -34.00 -6.17 7.33
N ASP A 190 -33.43 -7.35 7.10
CA ASP A 190 -32.32 -7.91 7.85
C ASP A 190 -31.37 -8.58 6.85
N SER A 191 -30.14 -8.08 6.76
CA SER A 191 -29.12 -8.64 5.91
C SER A 191 -28.64 -10.01 6.37
N ASN A 192 -29.02 -10.51 7.54
CA ASN A 192 -28.71 -11.88 7.96
C ASN A 192 -29.71 -12.91 7.46
N VAL A 193 -30.86 -12.48 6.92
CA VAL A 193 -31.93 -13.36 6.45
C VAL A 193 -32.07 -13.29 4.94
N ASP A 194 -31.97 -14.44 4.28
CA ASP A 194 -32.17 -14.53 2.83
C ASP A 194 -33.67 -14.57 2.52
N THR A 195 -34.25 -13.38 2.33
CA THR A 195 -35.69 -13.21 2.04
C THR A 195 -36.00 -13.18 0.54
N LEU A 196 -34.98 -13.00 -0.30
CA LEU A 196 -35.09 -12.97 -1.76
C LEU A 196 -34.75 -14.33 -2.37
N PRO A 197 -35.32 -14.66 -3.55
CA PRO A 197 -34.98 -15.89 -4.24
C PRO A 197 -33.50 -15.91 -4.65
N SER A 198 -32.94 -17.12 -4.79
CA SER A 198 -31.55 -17.33 -5.22
C SER A 198 -31.24 -16.81 -6.62
N THR A 199 -32.28 -16.56 -7.42
CA THR A 199 -32.21 -15.90 -8.72
C THR A 199 -33.27 -14.80 -8.77
N ILE A 200 -32.83 -13.57 -9.05
CA ILE A 200 -33.72 -12.41 -9.20
C ILE A 200 -33.69 -12.02 -10.69
N ASN A 201 -34.84 -12.05 -11.35
CA ASN A 201 -34.94 -11.60 -12.74
C ASN A 201 -34.91 -10.07 -12.77
N THR A 202 -33.87 -9.50 -13.38
CA THR A 202 -33.70 -8.05 -13.49
C THR A 202 -33.79 -7.58 -14.95
N LEU A 203 -33.89 -6.27 -15.17
CA LEU A 203 -33.90 -5.68 -16.53
C LEU A 203 -32.62 -5.97 -17.33
N ALA A 204 -31.49 -6.21 -16.65
CA ALA A 204 -30.22 -6.53 -17.28
C ALA A 204 -29.98 -8.04 -17.41
N GLY A 205 -30.88 -8.90 -16.91
CA GLY A 205 -30.70 -10.36 -16.86
C GLY A 205 -30.92 -10.96 -15.46
N PRO A 206 -30.75 -12.28 -15.26
CA PRO A 206 -30.86 -12.90 -13.96
C PRO A 206 -29.66 -12.50 -13.09
N LEU A 207 -29.94 -11.90 -11.94
CA LEU A 207 -28.99 -11.65 -10.87
C LEU A 207 -28.92 -12.91 -10.00
N THR A 208 -27.75 -13.55 -9.97
CA THR A 208 -27.52 -14.80 -9.24
C THR A 208 -26.23 -14.75 -8.44
N ARG A 209 -26.14 -15.56 -7.38
CA ARG A 209 -24.89 -15.76 -6.65
C ARG A 209 -24.15 -16.95 -7.25
N THR A 210 -22.92 -16.74 -7.73
CA THR A 210 -22.14 -17.74 -8.47
C THR A 210 -20.77 -17.94 -7.82
N ALA A 211 -20.32 -19.20 -7.74
CA ALA A 211 -18.97 -19.53 -7.31
C ALA A 211 -17.96 -19.26 -8.43
N LEU A 212 -16.91 -18.51 -8.13
CA LEU A 212 -15.72 -18.37 -8.98
C LEU A 212 -14.83 -19.60 -8.87
N SER A 213 -13.87 -19.74 -9.78
CA SER A 213 -12.91 -20.85 -9.80
C SER A 213 -12.03 -20.93 -8.54
N ASP A 214 -11.90 -19.83 -7.81
CA ASP A 214 -11.16 -19.73 -6.53
C ASP A 214 -12.05 -20.03 -5.29
N GLY A 215 -13.33 -20.36 -5.50
CA GLY A 215 -14.30 -20.67 -4.45
C GLY A 215 -15.03 -19.46 -3.87
N ARG A 216 -14.71 -18.22 -4.28
CA ARG A 216 -15.44 -17.03 -3.83
C ARG A 216 -16.84 -16.97 -4.45
N MET A 217 -17.84 -16.55 -3.68
CA MET A 217 -19.23 -16.44 -4.14
C MET A 217 -19.55 -14.99 -4.52
N VAL A 218 -19.62 -14.67 -5.80
CA VAL A 218 -19.90 -13.30 -6.27
C VAL A 218 -21.31 -13.16 -6.85
N MET A 219 -21.83 -11.94 -6.89
CA MET A 219 -23.05 -11.63 -7.63
C MET A 219 -22.74 -11.54 -9.12
N THR A 220 -23.56 -12.17 -9.96
CA THR A 220 -23.45 -12.14 -11.41
C THR A 220 -24.76 -11.74 -12.06
N ILE A 221 -24.68 -11.04 -13.20
CA ILE A 221 -25.81 -10.77 -14.10
C ILE A 221 -25.51 -11.38 -15.45
N ASN A 222 -26.40 -12.23 -15.96
CA ASN A 222 -26.15 -13.06 -17.16
C ASN A 222 -24.83 -13.85 -17.08
N GLY A 223 -24.40 -14.25 -15.87
CA GLY A 223 -23.15 -14.97 -15.65
C GLY A 223 -21.88 -14.09 -15.62
N ALA A 224 -21.98 -12.79 -15.90
CA ALA A 224 -20.87 -11.84 -15.73
C ALA A 224 -20.86 -11.28 -14.29
N PRO A 225 -19.70 -11.26 -13.59
CA PRO A 225 -19.61 -10.64 -12.26
C PRO A 225 -20.05 -9.18 -12.26
N VAL A 226 -20.90 -8.81 -11.29
CA VAL A 226 -21.31 -7.41 -11.06
C VAL A 226 -20.11 -6.60 -10.60
N PHE A 227 -19.33 -7.16 -9.66
CA PHE A 227 -18.10 -6.59 -9.15
C PHE A 227 -17.02 -7.66 -9.04
N ASN A 228 -15.76 -7.24 -9.16
CA ASN A 228 -14.58 -8.12 -9.09
C ASN A 228 -13.69 -7.85 -7.86
N GLY A 229 -14.04 -6.84 -7.05
CA GLY A 229 -13.34 -6.43 -5.85
C GLY A 229 -13.30 -7.49 -4.75
N GLU A 230 -12.54 -7.23 -3.69
CA GLU A 230 -12.45 -8.16 -2.56
C GLU A 230 -13.80 -8.30 -1.85
N ASP A 231 -14.60 -7.23 -1.85
CA ASP A 231 -15.89 -7.22 -1.16
C ASP A 231 -17.02 -7.91 -1.94
N ALA A 232 -16.80 -8.18 -3.23
CA ALA A 232 -17.80 -8.82 -4.09
C ALA A 232 -18.31 -10.17 -3.53
N GLN A 233 -17.50 -10.85 -2.71
CA GLN A 233 -17.86 -12.12 -2.08
C GLN A 233 -18.84 -12.01 -0.89
N TRP A 234 -18.92 -10.82 -0.30
CA TRP A 234 -19.76 -10.49 0.85
C TRP A 234 -21.07 -9.84 0.45
N GLN A 235 -21.25 -9.57 -0.84
CA GLN A 235 -22.39 -8.85 -1.34
C GLN A 235 -23.58 -9.76 -1.58
N LYS A 236 -24.77 -9.27 -1.19
CA LYS A 236 -26.02 -9.96 -1.48
C LYS A 236 -27.23 -9.02 -1.51
N PRO A 237 -28.26 -9.36 -2.29
CA PRO A 237 -29.48 -8.58 -2.34
C PRO A 237 -30.29 -8.77 -1.06
N VAL A 238 -30.81 -7.66 -0.52
CA VAL A 238 -31.58 -7.59 0.72
C VAL A 238 -33.05 -7.29 0.43
N TYR A 239 -33.31 -6.35 -0.47
CA TYR A 239 -34.66 -5.97 -0.86
C TYR A 239 -34.70 -5.44 -2.29
N MET A 240 -35.81 -5.66 -3.00
CA MET A 240 -36.01 -5.13 -4.35
C MET A 240 -37.21 -4.18 -4.35
N PHE A 241 -36.96 -2.91 -4.70
CA PHE A 241 -37.98 -1.89 -4.76
C PHE A 241 -38.79 -1.98 -6.05
N LYS A 242 -40.06 -1.62 -5.97
CA LYS A 242 -40.94 -1.55 -7.15
C LYS A 242 -40.70 -0.22 -7.85
N GLN A 243 -40.19 -0.24 -9.07
CA GLN A 243 -39.92 0.99 -9.82
C GLN A 243 -40.36 0.86 -11.28
N SER A 244 -40.35 1.97 -12.01
CA SER A 244 -40.72 2.07 -13.43
C SER A 244 -40.04 1.00 -14.29
N ASP A 245 -40.69 0.60 -15.37
CA ASP A 245 -40.26 -0.50 -16.26
C ASP A 245 -38.82 -0.38 -16.79
N ASN A 246 -38.24 0.83 -16.80
CA ASN A 246 -36.89 1.08 -17.33
C ASN A 246 -35.78 1.13 -16.26
N LYS A 247 -36.12 0.96 -14.97
CA LYS A 247 -35.14 1.05 -13.88
C LYS A 247 -35.59 0.25 -12.67
N GLN A 248 -34.73 -0.64 -12.20
CA GLN A 248 -34.93 -1.40 -10.97
C GLN A 248 -33.89 -1.00 -9.92
N LEU A 249 -34.31 -0.93 -8.66
CA LEU A 249 -33.43 -0.66 -7.53
C LEU A 249 -33.45 -1.84 -6.58
N ILE A 250 -32.25 -2.33 -6.26
CA ILE A 250 -32.05 -3.42 -5.32
C ILE A 250 -31.17 -2.89 -4.20
N LEU A 251 -31.65 -2.98 -2.96
CA LEU A 251 -30.81 -2.77 -1.78
C LEU A 251 -29.88 -3.97 -1.65
N MET A 252 -28.59 -3.72 -1.66
CA MET A 252 -27.55 -4.72 -1.47
C MET A 252 -26.91 -4.50 -0.10
N ALA A 253 -26.54 -5.58 0.58
CA ALA A 253 -25.62 -5.55 1.72
C ALA A 253 -24.20 -5.87 1.25
N SER A 254 -23.21 -5.36 1.99
CA SER A 254 -21.76 -5.54 1.83
C SER A 254 -21.11 -5.54 3.22
N SER A 255 -19.86 -5.98 3.35
CA SER A 255 -19.12 -5.99 4.64
C SER A 255 -18.33 -4.70 4.92
N GLY A 256 -18.43 -3.69 4.04
CA GLY A 256 -17.91 -2.35 4.26
C GLY A 256 -16.39 -2.22 4.23
N GLY A 257 -15.73 -2.82 3.25
CA GLY A 257 -14.28 -2.79 3.12
C GLY A 257 -13.59 -3.85 3.97
N ARG A 258 -13.19 -4.96 3.33
CA ARG A 258 -12.26 -5.98 3.86
C ARG A 258 -12.84 -6.98 4.85
N GLY A 259 -14.07 -7.44 4.62
CA GLY A 259 -14.59 -8.71 5.14
C GLY A 259 -14.79 -8.85 6.66
N THR A 260 -14.37 -7.90 7.49
CA THR A 260 -14.56 -7.95 8.96
C THR A 260 -14.68 -6.58 9.66
N SER A 261 -14.59 -5.46 8.93
CA SER A 261 -14.60 -4.12 9.53
C SER A 261 -15.98 -3.71 10.07
N CYS A 262 -17.04 -4.23 9.46
CA CYS A 262 -18.42 -3.81 9.67
C CYS A 262 -19.35 -5.02 9.42
N GLU A 263 -20.41 -5.20 10.21
CA GLU A 263 -21.31 -6.34 9.99
C GLU A 263 -22.11 -6.18 8.68
N ALA A 264 -22.59 -4.96 8.40
CA ALA A 264 -23.23 -4.63 7.14
C ALA A 264 -23.14 -3.13 6.80
N LEU A 265 -22.66 -2.83 5.60
CA LEU A 265 -22.99 -1.60 4.88
C LEU A 265 -23.95 -1.92 3.73
N PHE A 266 -24.62 -0.89 3.23
CA PHE A 266 -25.60 -1.04 2.17
C PHE A 266 -25.30 -0.14 1.00
N PHE A 267 -25.72 -0.55 -0.19
CA PHE A 267 -25.72 0.31 -1.37
C PHE A 267 -26.93 -0.02 -2.24
N PHE A 268 -27.34 0.91 -3.10
CA PHE A 268 -28.34 0.61 -4.12
C PHE A 268 -27.63 0.12 -5.38
N LEU A 269 -27.98 -1.08 -5.83
CA LEU A 269 -27.69 -1.54 -7.18
C LEU A 269 -28.81 -1.06 -8.10
N ILE A 270 -28.43 -0.28 -9.10
CA ILE A 270 -29.30 0.36 -10.06
C ILE A 270 -29.21 -0.44 -11.36
N VAL A 271 -30.30 -1.10 -11.74
CA VAL A 271 -30.35 -1.98 -12.91
C VAL A 271 -31.20 -1.38 -14.01
N GLN A 272 -30.65 -1.34 -15.21
CA GLN A 272 -31.29 -0.87 -16.43
C GLN A 272 -30.98 -1.86 -17.56
N GLN A 273 -31.68 -1.75 -18.70
CA GLN A 273 -31.39 -2.61 -19.85
C GLN A 273 -29.96 -2.42 -20.39
N SER A 274 -29.37 -1.22 -20.24
CA SER A 274 -28.01 -0.91 -20.65
C SER A 274 -26.93 -1.47 -19.73
N GLY A 275 -27.28 -1.91 -18.52
CA GLY A 275 -26.32 -2.44 -17.55
C GLY A 275 -26.67 -2.11 -16.10
N VAL A 276 -25.64 -2.15 -15.25
CA VAL A 276 -25.75 -1.91 -13.82
C VAL A 276 -24.80 -0.84 -13.34
N THR A 277 -25.27 -0.03 -12.40
CA THR A 277 -24.47 0.93 -11.64
C THR A 277 -24.78 0.77 -10.16
N ALA A 278 -23.92 1.29 -9.28
CA ALA A 278 -24.18 1.31 -7.85
C ALA A 278 -24.05 2.72 -7.29
N THR A 279 -24.65 2.94 -6.12
CA THR A 279 -24.36 4.10 -5.28
C THR A 279 -23.10 3.84 -4.44
N PRO A 280 -22.54 4.87 -3.77
CA PRO A 280 -21.63 4.63 -2.67
C PRO A 280 -22.31 3.80 -1.58
N GLU A 281 -21.49 3.08 -0.81
CA GLU A 281 -21.92 2.40 0.39
C GLU A 281 -22.30 3.40 1.50
N PHE A 282 -23.30 3.05 2.29
CA PHE A 282 -23.85 3.84 3.39
C PHE A 282 -24.27 2.95 4.57
N GLY A 283 -24.50 3.57 5.73
CA GLY A 283 -25.02 2.90 6.92
C GLY A 283 -24.08 2.95 8.13
N SER A 284 -24.42 2.16 9.14
CA SER A 284 -23.87 2.26 10.50
C SER A 284 -23.32 0.95 11.06
N CYS A 285 -23.04 -0.03 10.21
CA CYS A 285 -22.70 -1.40 10.59
C CYS A 285 -23.82 -2.22 11.21
N ALA A 286 -25.06 -1.73 11.25
CA ALA A 286 -26.19 -2.55 11.66
C ALA A 286 -26.70 -3.41 10.49
N THR A 287 -27.01 -4.68 10.75
CA THR A 287 -27.54 -5.61 9.74
C THR A 287 -29.00 -5.41 9.42
N GLN A 288 -29.73 -4.67 10.26
CA GLN A 288 -31.18 -4.54 10.19
C GLN A 288 -31.61 -3.07 10.11
N GLY A 289 -32.74 -2.83 9.47
CA GLY A 289 -33.31 -1.50 9.35
C GLY A 289 -34.74 -1.52 8.85
N SER A 290 -35.22 -0.34 8.48
CA SER A 290 -36.51 -0.17 7.83
C SER A 290 -36.39 0.64 6.56
N TYR A 291 -37.33 0.42 5.65
CA TYR A 291 -37.45 1.20 4.42
C TYR A 291 -38.85 1.78 4.31
N SER A 292 -38.94 2.92 3.64
CA SER A 292 -40.17 3.41 3.03
C SER A 292 -39.88 3.84 1.61
N GLN A 293 -40.86 3.66 0.75
CA GLN A 293 -40.86 4.06 -0.64
C GLN A 293 -42.13 4.85 -0.88
N ASP A 294 -41.99 6.02 -1.50
CA ASP A 294 -43.10 6.83 -2.00
C ASP A 294 -42.77 7.27 -3.44
N GLY A 295 -43.40 6.63 -4.41
CA GLY A 295 -43.05 6.76 -5.82
C GLY A 295 -41.59 6.37 -6.10
N GLY A 296 -40.81 7.31 -6.64
CA GLY A 296 -39.40 7.12 -6.95
C GLY A 296 -38.44 7.40 -5.79
N LYS A 297 -38.94 7.84 -4.62
CA LYS A 297 -38.12 8.17 -3.46
C LYS A 297 -38.12 7.03 -2.47
N ILE A 298 -36.93 6.67 -2.01
CA ILE A 298 -36.70 5.63 -1.02
C ILE A 298 -36.03 6.28 0.19
N ALA A 299 -36.51 5.97 1.39
CA ALA A 299 -35.85 6.27 2.64
C ALA A 299 -35.48 4.97 3.35
N ILE A 300 -34.23 4.87 3.79
CA ILE A 300 -33.70 3.75 4.58
C ILE A 300 -33.36 4.30 5.96
N THR A 301 -33.89 3.68 7.01
CA THR A 301 -33.58 4.05 8.39
C THR A 301 -32.81 2.92 9.06
N ILE A 302 -31.59 3.20 9.50
CA ILE A 302 -30.67 2.23 10.08
C ILE A 302 -30.30 2.65 11.51
N PRO A 303 -30.39 1.78 12.53
CA PRO A 303 -29.99 2.12 13.88
C PRO A 303 -28.50 2.40 13.99
N LYS A 304 -28.13 3.38 14.81
CA LYS A 304 -26.75 3.71 15.17
C LYS A 304 -26.66 4.05 16.65
N MET A 305 -25.44 4.14 17.19
CA MET A 305 -25.25 4.57 18.58
C MET A 305 -25.90 5.95 18.80
N GLY A 306 -26.88 6.02 19.70
CA GLY A 306 -27.59 7.25 20.02
C GLY A 306 -28.75 7.64 19.08
N GLY A 307 -29.20 6.76 18.18
CA GLY A 307 -30.38 7.02 17.35
C GLY A 307 -30.43 6.20 16.06
N HIS A 308 -30.72 6.87 14.95
CA HIS A 308 -30.78 6.27 13.63
C HIS A 308 -30.12 7.19 12.60
N THR A 309 -29.55 6.62 11.53
CA THR A 309 -29.23 7.35 10.30
C THR A 309 -30.37 7.17 9.31
N VAL A 310 -30.70 8.22 8.57
CA VAL A 310 -31.71 8.18 7.51
C VAL A 310 -31.06 8.47 6.17
N VAL A 311 -31.12 7.49 5.28
CA VAL A 311 -30.59 7.59 3.92
C VAL A 311 -31.74 7.76 2.95
N ASN A 312 -31.75 8.86 2.21
CA ASN A 312 -32.73 9.16 1.18
C ASN A 312 -32.11 8.98 -0.20
N PHE A 313 -32.83 8.29 -1.08
CA PHE A 313 -32.42 8.09 -2.46
C PHE A 313 -33.60 8.36 -3.40
N ASP A 314 -33.41 9.24 -4.38
CA ASP A 314 -34.43 9.58 -5.39
C ASP A 314 -34.20 8.88 -6.74
N GLY A 315 -33.26 7.92 -6.77
CA GLY A 315 -32.79 7.28 -7.99
C GLY A 315 -31.53 7.92 -8.58
N THR A 316 -31.15 9.12 -8.16
CA THR A 316 -29.98 9.84 -8.68
C THR A 316 -29.06 10.33 -7.57
N THR A 317 -29.63 10.90 -6.50
CA THR A 317 -28.90 11.52 -5.41
C THR A 317 -29.09 10.70 -4.15
N LEU A 318 -27.97 10.35 -3.52
CA LEU A 318 -27.93 9.67 -2.23
C LEU A 318 -27.59 10.68 -1.13
N LEU A 319 -28.51 10.86 -0.17
CA LEU A 319 -28.33 11.75 0.97
C LEU A 319 -28.36 10.93 2.25
N GLU A 320 -27.34 11.05 3.10
CA GLU A 320 -27.32 10.48 4.45
C GLU A 320 -27.46 11.60 5.48
N ASP A 321 -28.48 11.51 6.33
CA ASP A 321 -28.84 12.54 7.32
C ASP A 321 -28.92 13.96 6.69
N GLY A 322 -29.37 14.03 5.43
CA GLY A 322 -29.52 15.26 4.65
C GLY A 322 -28.26 15.74 3.91
N SER A 323 -27.13 15.06 4.07
CA SER A 323 -25.86 15.40 3.40
C SER A 323 -25.58 14.48 2.21
N PRO A 324 -25.10 14.98 1.06
CA PRO A 324 -24.72 14.13 -0.07
C PRO A 324 -23.61 13.14 0.27
N VAL A 325 -23.79 11.88 -0.11
CA VAL A 325 -22.77 10.84 0.00
C VAL A 325 -22.04 10.73 -1.34
N ASN A 326 -20.77 11.10 -1.35
CA ASN A 326 -19.92 11.02 -2.54
C ASN A 326 -19.11 9.73 -2.55
N PHE A 327 -18.72 9.27 -3.74
CA PHE A 327 -17.77 8.18 -3.87
C PHE A 327 -16.40 8.55 -3.31
N THR A 328 -15.86 7.65 -2.52
CA THR A 328 -14.51 7.67 -1.94
C THR A 328 -13.90 6.28 -2.13
N ALA A 329 -12.64 6.10 -1.75
CA ALA A 329 -12.03 4.78 -1.81
C ALA A 329 -12.64 3.78 -0.83
N ASP A 330 -13.25 4.25 0.26
CA ASP A 330 -13.69 3.41 1.38
C ASP A 330 -15.17 3.00 1.29
N ASN A 331 -15.94 3.60 0.37
CA ASN A 331 -17.37 3.33 0.18
C ASN A 331 -17.71 2.99 -1.28
N ASP A 332 -16.75 2.50 -2.04
CA ASP A 332 -16.94 2.04 -3.42
C ASP A 332 -17.17 0.52 -3.41
N PRO A 333 -18.40 0.02 -3.68
CA PRO A 333 -18.71 -1.40 -3.61
C PRO A 333 -18.02 -2.23 -4.71
N SER A 334 -17.34 -1.59 -5.66
CA SER A 334 -16.60 -2.29 -6.71
C SER A 334 -15.20 -2.74 -6.31
N LYS A 335 -14.69 -2.27 -5.16
CA LYS A 335 -13.30 -2.48 -4.73
C LYS A 335 -13.08 -3.73 -3.87
#